data_AF-A0A924VDE2-F1
#
_entry.id   AF-A0A924VDE2-F1
#
_cell.length_a   1.000
_cell.length_b   1.000
_cell.length_c   1.000
_cell.angle_alpha   90.00
_cell.angle_beta   90.00
_cell.angle_gamma   90.00
#
_symmetry.space_group_name_H-M   'P 1'
#
loop_
_entity.id
_entity.type
_entity.pdbx_description
1 polymer ?
#
loop_
_entity_poly.entity_id
_entity_poly.type
_entity_poly.pdbx_seq_one_letter_code
_entity_poly.pdbx_strand_id
1 'polypeptide(L)' 'MNILYFLIACSIFIALIFLSAFFWAMKDGQNDDMQTPAMRILFEDDKPEES' A
#
# COMPACT_ATOMS: atom_id res chain seq x y z
N MET A 1 -3.57 30.26 -22.92
CA MET A 1 -3.27 30.47 -21.48
C MET A 1 -4.34 29.94 -20.54
N ASN A 2 -5.62 29.95 -20.92
CA ASN A 2 -6.69 29.38 -20.07
C ASN A 2 -6.53 27.87 -19.79
N ILE A 3 -6.10 27.10 -20.79
CA ILE A 3 -5.88 25.64 -20.64
C ILE A 3 -4.77 25.30 -19.64
N LEU A 4 -3.77 26.18 -19.47
CA LEU A 4 -2.67 25.93 -18.53
C LEU A 4 -3.17 25.93 -17.09
N TYR A 5 -4.07 26.85 -16.73
CA TYR A 5 -4.67 26.86 -15.39
C TYR A 5 -5.49 25.60 -15.11
N PHE A 6 -6.24 25.10 -16.11
CA PHE A 6 -6.96 23.84 -15.99
C PHE A 6 -6.01 22.65 -15.79
N LEU A 7 -4.92 22.57 -16.57
CA LEU A 7 -3.93 21.51 -16.45
C LEU A 7 -3.21 21.53 -15.09
N ILE A 8 -2.93 22.72 -14.54
CA ILE A 8 -2.36 22.87 -13.20
C ILE A 8 -3.33 22.36 -12.12
N ALA A 9 -4.61 22.71 -12.23
CA ALA A 9 -5.62 22.20 -11.28
C ALA A 9 -5.74 20.67 -11.37
N CYS A 10 -5.77 20.12 -12.58
CA CYS A 10 -5.80 18.67 -12.80
C CYS A 10 -4.56 17.97 -12.25
N SER A 11 -3.35 18.53 -12.43
CA SER A 11 -2.13 17.90 -11.93
C SER A 11 -2.07 17.88 -10.40
N ILE A 12 -2.48 18.97 -9.74
CA ILE A 12 -2.59 19.03 -8.27
C ILE A 12 -3.64 18.02 -7.78
N PHE A 13 -4.79 17.93 -8.45
CA PHE A 13 -5.84 16.97 -8.09
C PHE A 13 -5.34 15.53 -8.16
N ILE A 14 -4.66 15.16 -9.25
CA ILE A 14 -4.06 13.84 -9.42
C ILE A 14 -2.99 13.59 -8.35
N ALA A 15 -2.13 14.56 -8.07
CA ALA A 15 -1.11 14.43 -7.03
C ALA A 15 -1.73 14.18 -5.64
N LEU A 16 -2.83 14.86 -5.30
CA LEU A 16 -3.55 14.65 -4.05
C LEU A 16 -4.21 13.25 -3.96
N ILE A 17 -4.73 12.73 -5.07
CA ILE A 17 -5.25 11.36 -5.14
C ILE A 17 -4.12 10.37 -4.84
N PHE A 18 -2.98 10.48 -5.52
CA PHE A 18 -1.84 9.60 -5.28
C PHE A 18 -1.33 9.70 -3.84
N LEU A 19 -1.25 10.90 -3.29
CA LEU A 19 -0.84 11.11 -1.91
C LEU A 19 -1.81 10.47 -0.91
N SER A 20 -3.12 10.58 -1.15
CA SER A 20 -4.14 9.95 -0.30
C SER A 20 -4.08 8.43 -0.37
N ALA A 21 -3.90 7.87 -1.58
CA ALA A 21 -3.72 6.44 -1.79
C ALA A 21 -2.45 5.92 -1.10
N PHE A 22 -1.37 6.70 -1.12
CA PHE A 22 -0.12 6.38 -0.43
C PHE A 22 -0.33 6.25 1.09
N PHE A 23 -1.00 7.21 1.73
CA PHE A 23 -1.31 7.11 3.15
C PHE A 23 -2.26 5.96 3.49
N TRP A 24 -3.22 5.65 2.61
CA TRP A 24 -4.09 4.49 2.78
C TRP A 24 -3.30 3.18 2.73
N ALA A 25 -2.40 3.02 1.76
CA ALA A 25 -1.53 1.84 1.64
C ALA A 25 -0.58 1.67 2.84
N MET A 26 -0.06 2.79 3.39
CA MET A 26 0.77 2.73 4.60
C MET A 26 0.00 2.28 5.85
N LYS A 27 -1.32 2.49 5.89
CA LYS A 27 -2.15 2.08 7.03
C LYS A 27 -2.48 0.58 7.01
N ASP A 28 -2.42 -0.08 5.85
CA ASP A 28 -2.96 -1.43 5.67
C ASP A 28 -2.10 -2.56 6.25
N GLY A 29 -1.04 -2.25 7.00
CA GLY A 29 -0.15 -3.26 7.62
C GLY A 29 0.57 -4.17 6.62
N GLN A 30 0.37 -3.96 5.31
CA GLN A 30 1.00 -4.74 4.23
C GLN A 30 2.54 -4.72 4.28
N ASN A 31 3.12 -3.71 4.94
CA ASN A 31 4.56 -3.56 5.12
C ASN A 31 5.09 -4.31 6.34
N ASP A 32 4.21 -4.82 7.21
CA ASP A 32 4.58 -5.55 8.42
C ASP A 32 4.98 -7.00 8.10
N ASP A 33 4.59 -7.51 6.93
CA ASP A 33 4.95 -8.85 6.48
C ASP A 33 6.38 -8.90 5.94
N MET A 34 7.33 -9.07 6.86
CA MET A 34 8.76 -9.22 6.55
C MET A 34 9.14 -10.64 6.09
N GLN A 35 8.17 -11.57 6.00
CA GLN A 35 8.38 -12.97 5.63
C GLN A 35 7.56 -13.29 4.39
N THR A 36 8.19 -13.78 3.34
CA THR A 36 7.45 -14.10 2.11
C THR A 36 6.45 -15.23 2.37
N PRO A 37 5.27 -15.19 1.74
CA PRO A 37 4.23 -16.21 1.93
C PRO A 37 4.72 -17.64 1.69
N ALA A 38 5.63 -17.83 0.73
CA ALA A 38 6.22 -19.13 0.42
C ALA A 38 7.09 -19.68 1.56
N MET A 39 7.80 -18.82 2.30
CA MET A 39 8.61 -19.24 3.44
C MET A 39 7.73 -19.53 4.66
N ARG A 40 6.65 -18.76 4.85
CA ARG A 40 5.69 -18.97 5.93
C ARG A 40 5.09 -20.38 5.91
N ILE A 41 4.67 -20.85 4.74
CA ILE A 41 4.07 -22.18 4.55
C ILE A 41 5.01 -23.32 4.99
N LEU A 42 6.32 -23.17 4.79
CA LEU A 42 7.30 -24.21 5.16
C LEU A 42 7.44 -24.40 6.67
N PHE A 43 7.06 -23.41 7.48
CA PHE A 43 7.21 -23.42 8.93
C PHE A 43 5.86 -23.38 9.67
N GLU A 44 4.74 -23.27 8.96
CA GLU A 44 3.39 -23.31 9.55
C GLU A 44 3.00 -24.72 9.99
N ASP A 45 3.44 -25.75 9.27
CA ASP A 45 3.16 -27.16 9.57
C ASP A 45 3.89 -27.69 10.83
N ASP A 46 4.92 -26.97 11.31
CA ASP A 46 5.75 -27.36 12.46
C ASP A 46 5.30 -26.74 13.80
N LYS A 47 4.22 -25.94 13.81
CA LYS A 47 3.70 -25.38 15.08
C LYS A 47 2.95 -26.46 15.85
N PRO A 48 3.37 -26.80 17.09
CA PRO A 48 2.56 -27.67 17.95
C PRO A 48 1.22 -27.00 18.21
N GLU A 49 0.12 -27.73 18.05
CA GLU A 49 -1.20 -27.29 18.46
C GLU A 49 -1.18 -27.06 19.99
N GLU A 50 -1.01 -25.80 20.41
CA GLU A 50 -1.27 -25.43 21.81
C GLU A 50 -2.79 -25.42 22.01
N SER A 51 -3.26 -26.46 22.71
CA SER A 51 -4.64 -26.66 23.20
C SER A 51 -5.05 -25.64 24.25
#